data_AF-A0A815EIB8-F1
#
_entry.id   AF-A0A815EIB8-F1
#
_cell.length_a   1.000
_cell.length_b   1.000
_cell.length_c   1.000
_cell.angle_alpha   90.00
_cell.angle_beta   90.00
_cell.angle_gamma   90.00
#
_symmetry.space_group_name_H-M   'P 1'
#
loop_
_entity.id
_entity.type
_entity.pdbx_description
1 polymer ?
#
loop_
_entity_poly.entity_id
_entity_poly.type
_entity_poly.pdbx_seq_one_letter_code
_entity_poly.pdbx_strand_id
1 'polypeptide(L)'
;MHGDTMTAMANAIEKSEFVIICMSEAYKQSPYCQAEAHYAFERRRKLIPLVMKSKYKPDGWLGIIVSGKIYVDFTKHQFDLACSMLKTEIEKKQQTESIASKPLAKTTTDLSALCTSSIVPMELPHCIDVWSADHVRSFLVANNFTSLLPVFTDFNGQLLHQAYAMCQLNRETMFHSMKNEVATCEHVLPLTLGTYLHFLNALKQYIPISNSDTAQTPASMICSVM
;
A
#
# COMPACT_ATOMS: atom_id res chain seq x y z
N MET A 1 -32.83 26.57 -0.54
CA MET A 1 -32.27 25.20 -0.58
C MET A 1 -32.02 24.75 0.85
N HIS A 2 -32.82 23.85 1.40
CA HIS A 2 -32.65 23.29 2.76
C HIS A 2 -31.99 21.93 2.67
N GLY A 3 -30.73 21.91 2.22
CA GLY A 3 -29.87 20.74 2.35
C GLY A 3 -29.04 20.90 3.61
N ASP A 4 -28.98 19.85 4.44
CA ASP A 4 -27.99 19.78 5.51
C ASP A 4 -26.59 19.79 4.87
N THR A 5 -25.79 20.80 5.20
CA THR A 5 -24.47 21.05 4.60
C THR A 5 -23.53 19.87 4.81
N MET A 6 -23.63 19.21 5.98
CA MET A 6 -22.84 18.02 6.29
C MET A 6 -23.21 16.85 5.38
N THR A 7 -24.50 16.63 5.15
CA THR A 7 -25.00 15.60 4.23
C THR A 7 -24.54 15.85 2.79
N ALA A 8 -24.55 17.11 2.34
CA ALA A 8 -24.06 17.46 1.01
C ALA A 8 -22.55 17.20 0.85
N MET A 9 -21.75 17.55 1.87
CA MET A 9 -20.31 17.32 1.91
C MET A 9 -19.97 15.82 1.91
N ALA A 10 -20.66 15.02 2.73
CA ALA A 10 -20.47 13.56 2.77
C ALA A 10 -20.75 12.92 1.41
N ASN A 11 -21.87 13.30 0.77
CA ASN A 11 -22.22 12.83 -0.58
C ASN A 11 -21.17 13.22 -1.63
N ALA A 12 -20.60 14.42 -1.54
CA ALA A 12 -19.55 14.87 -2.46
C ALA A 12 -18.29 13.99 -2.31
N ILE A 13 -17.89 13.69 -1.08
CA ILE A 13 -16.75 12.82 -0.79
C ILE A 13 -17.01 11.39 -1.31
N GLU A 14 -18.22 10.86 -1.10
CA GLU A 14 -18.59 9.51 -1.54
C GLU A 14 -18.65 9.34 -3.05
N LYS A 15 -18.98 10.40 -3.79
CA LYS A 15 -19.02 10.39 -5.26
C LYS A 15 -17.70 10.80 -5.88
N SER A 16 -16.77 11.34 -5.09
CA SER A 16 -15.45 11.72 -5.58
C SER A 16 -14.55 10.51 -5.79
N GLU A 17 -13.74 10.58 -6.84
CA GLU A 17 -12.62 9.65 -7.06
C GLU A 17 -11.40 10.09 -6.23
N PHE A 18 -11.13 11.40 -6.26
CA PHE A 18 -10.01 12.04 -5.58
C PHE A 18 -10.49 13.09 -4.59
N VAL A 19 -9.78 13.18 -3.46
CA VAL A 19 -9.96 14.25 -2.48
C VAL A 19 -8.64 14.98 -2.31
N ILE A 20 -8.64 16.28 -2.61
CA ILE A 20 -7.45 17.11 -2.53
C ILE A 20 -7.38 17.75 -1.15
N ILE A 21 -6.25 17.56 -0.47
CA ILE A 21 -6.04 18.08 0.89
C ILE A 21 -5.05 19.23 0.84
N CYS A 22 -5.56 20.45 0.94
CA CYS A 22 -4.74 21.68 0.96
C CYS A 22 -4.15 21.90 2.37
N MET A 23 -3.00 21.29 2.63
CA MET A 23 -2.39 21.27 3.95
C MET A 23 -1.89 22.65 4.36
N SER A 24 -2.35 23.09 5.53
CA SER A 24 -1.94 24.30 6.21
C SER A 24 -2.30 24.23 7.70
N GLU A 25 -1.76 25.14 8.51
CA GLU A 25 -2.12 25.21 9.93
C GLU A 25 -3.63 25.44 10.14
N ALA A 26 -4.25 26.31 9.33
CA ALA A 26 -5.69 26.58 9.40
C ALA A 26 -6.52 25.35 9.02
N TYR A 27 -6.06 24.56 8.04
CA TYR A 27 -6.70 23.30 7.68
C TYR A 27 -6.65 22.30 8.84
N LYS A 28 -5.48 22.17 9.50
CA LYS A 28 -5.28 21.26 10.64
C LYS A 28 -6.13 21.63 11.86
N GLN A 29 -6.39 22.92 12.08
CA GLN A 29 -7.15 23.42 13.23
C GLN A 29 -8.67 23.41 13.00
N SER A 30 -9.14 23.25 11.76
CA SER A 30 -10.56 23.25 11.44
C SER A 30 -11.20 21.88 11.73
N PRO A 31 -12.20 21.79 12.63
CA PRO A 31 -12.88 20.53 12.92
C PRO A 31 -13.66 20.00 11.70
N TYR A 32 -14.15 20.88 10.83
CA TYR A 32 -14.82 20.49 9.58
C TYR A 32 -13.84 19.83 8.62
N CYS A 33 -12.66 20.43 8.41
CA CYS A 33 -11.63 19.85 7.55
C CYS A 33 -11.10 18.55 8.11
N GLN A 34 -10.97 18.44 9.43
CA GLN A 34 -10.64 17.18 10.10
C GLN A 34 -11.69 16.10 9.81
N ALA A 35 -12.98 16.40 10.02
CA ALA A 35 -14.06 15.47 9.75
C ALA A 35 -14.09 15.02 8.28
N GLU A 36 -13.94 15.95 7.33
CA GLU A 36 -13.88 15.66 5.89
C GLU A 36 -12.69 14.75 5.54
N ALA A 37 -11.50 15.06 6.06
CA ALA A 37 -10.29 14.27 5.80
C ALA A 37 -10.41 12.85 6.37
N HIS A 38 -10.92 12.72 7.59
CA HIS A 38 -11.19 11.42 8.21
C HIS A 38 -12.23 10.63 7.41
N TYR A 39 -13.32 11.27 7.01
CA TYR A 39 -14.36 10.62 6.22
C TYR A 39 -13.85 10.12 4.87
N ALA A 40 -13.09 10.96 4.17
CA ALA A 40 -12.45 10.60 2.91
C ALA A 40 -11.46 9.43 3.09
N PHE A 41 -10.70 9.42 4.19
CA PHE A 41 -9.79 8.34 4.55
C PHE A 41 -10.53 7.02 4.84
N GLU A 42 -11.59 7.05 5.66
CA GLU A 42 -12.44 5.89 5.98
C GLU A 42 -13.10 5.30 4.74
N ARG A 43 -13.57 6.17 3.83
CA ARG A 43 -14.15 5.77 2.54
C ARG A 43 -13.12 5.37 1.49
N ARG A 44 -11.84 5.26 1.88
CA ARG A 44 -10.71 4.87 1.03
C ARG A 44 -10.61 5.70 -0.26
N ARG A 45 -10.94 6.99 -0.18
CA ARG A 45 -10.81 7.91 -1.31
C ARG A 45 -9.33 8.16 -1.60
N LYS A 46 -9.00 8.44 -2.86
CA LYS A 46 -7.63 8.77 -3.26
C LYS A 46 -7.29 10.18 -2.80
N LEU A 47 -6.62 10.26 -1.66
CA LEU A 47 -6.19 11.54 -1.10
C LEU A 47 -4.95 12.05 -1.83
N ILE A 48 -4.97 13.32 -2.24
CA ILE A 48 -3.82 14.03 -2.83
C ILE A 48 -3.47 15.23 -1.93
N PRO A 49 -2.44 15.11 -1.08
CA PRO A 49 -2.00 16.20 -0.22
C PRO A 49 -1.25 17.28 -1.01
N LEU A 50 -1.60 18.54 -0.77
CA LEU A 50 -0.92 19.71 -1.33
C LEU A 50 -0.29 20.52 -0.19
N VAL A 51 0.95 20.95 -0.35
CA VAL A 51 1.60 21.87 0.59
C VAL A 51 1.35 23.30 0.12
N MET A 52 0.53 24.05 0.86
CA MET A 52 0.17 25.44 0.52
C MET A 52 1.01 26.50 1.25
N LYS A 53 1.75 26.11 2.29
CA LYS A 53 2.60 27.01 3.08
C LYS A 53 4.03 26.50 3.11
N SER A 54 4.99 27.41 2.93
CA SER A 54 6.40 27.06 2.90
C SER A 54 6.83 26.47 4.24
N LYS A 55 7.63 25.41 4.19
CA LYS A 55 8.14 24.67 5.38
C LYS A 55 7.03 24.06 6.26
N TYR A 56 5.78 24.02 5.81
CA TYR A 56 4.72 23.32 6.52
C TYR A 56 5.00 21.81 6.48
N LYS A 57 4.90 21.16 7.64
CA LYS A 57 5.02 19.71 7.77
C LYS A 57 3.77 19.20 8.50
N PRO A 58 2.98 18.31 7.88
CA PRO A 58 1.83 17.74 8.54
C PRO A 58 2.29 16.84 9.70
N ASP A 59 1.60 16.96 10.83
CA ASP A 59 1.87 16.26 12.08
C ASP A 59 0.55 15.85 12.75
N GLY A 60 0.64 15.05 13.82
CA GLY A 60 -0.53 14.53 14.54
C GLY A 60 -1.49 13.78 13.63
N TRP A 61 -2.79 14.06 13.76
CA TRP A 61 -3.86 13.40 12.99
C TRP A 61 -3.68 13.55 11.48
N LEU A 62 -3.29 14.75 11.01
CA LEU A 62 -3.14 15.03 9.59
C LEU A 62 -1.94 14.27 9.02
N GLY A 63 -0.84 14.21 9.78
CA GLY A 63 0.34 13.43 9.45
C GLY A 63 0.02 11.94 9.24
N ILE A 64 -0.83 11.36 10.09
CA ILE A 64 -1.29 9.96 9.94
C ILE A 64 -2.06 9.77 8.63
N ILE A 65 -3.01 10.66 8.33
CA ILE A 65 -3.85 10.56 7.13
C ILE A 65 -3.03 10.70 5.85
N VAL A 66 -2.06 11.61 5.81
CA VAL A 66 -1.25 11.89 4.61
C VAL A 66 0.02 11.06 4.53
N SER A 67 0.33 10.27 5.55
CA SER A 67 1.51 9.40 5.58
C SER A 67 1.54 8.45 4.38
N GLY A 68 2.73 8.29 3.79
CA GLY A 68 2.96 7.44 2.62
C GLY A 68 2.38 7.96 1.31
N LYS A 69 1.82 9.18 1.26
CA LYS A 69 1.26 9.78 0.04
C LYS A 69 2.23 10.78 -0.56
N ILE A 70 2.27 10.82 -1.89
CA ILE A 70 3.01 11.83 -2.66
C ILE A 70 2.29 13.16 -2.52
N TYR A 71 3.03 14.21 -2.17
CA TYR A 71 2.52 15.57 -2.01
C TYR A 71 3.04 16.49 -3.11
N VAL A 72 2.18 17.40 -3.56
CA VAL A 72 2.56 18.47 -4.51
C VAL A 72 2.81 19.75 -3.72
N ASP A 73 3.98 20.34 -3.90
CA ASP A 73 4.40 21.53 -3.17
C ASP A 73 4.14 22.79 -4.00
N PHE A 74 3.06 23.51 -3.67
CA PHE A 74 2.68 24.76 -4.32
C PHE A 74 3.57 25.94 -3.91
N THR A 75 4.47 25.75 -2.94
CA THR A 75 5.36 26.81 -2.45
C THR A 75 6.73 26.82 -3.13
N LYS A 76 7.10 25.73 -3.80
CA LYS A 76 8.37 25.59 -4.54
C LYS A 76 8.27 25.95 -6.01
N HIS A 77 7.07 25.93 -6.56
CA HIS A 77 6.81 26.11 -7.99
C HIS A 77 5.85 27.27 -8.21
N GLN A 78 5.89 27.87 -9.41
CA GLN A 78 4.83 28.80 -9.82
C GLN A 78 3.49 28.06 -9.90
N PHE A 79 2.39 28.79 -9.68
CA PHE A 79 1.05 28.21 -9.57
C PHE A 79 0.69 27.31 -10.76
N ASP A 80 0.91 27.78 -11.98
CA ASP A 80 0.59 27.02 -13.21
C ASP A 80 1.39 25.71 -13.31
N LEU A 81 2.68 25.76 -12.95
CA LEU A 81 3.53 24.57 -12.94
C LEU A 81 3.05 23.58 -11.88
N ALA A 82 2.73 24.04 -10.67
CA ALA A 82 2.21 23.18 -9.60
C ALA A 82 0.86 22.54 -10.00
N CYS A 83 -0.02 23.28 -10.69
CA CYS A 83 -1.25 22.75 -11.26
C CYS A 83 -0.99 21.66 -12.32
N SER A 84 0.01 21.84 -13.18
CA SER A 84 0.39 20.81 -14.16
C SER A 84 0.93 19.53 -13.51
N MET A 85 1.71 19.67 -12.43
CA MET A 85 2.20 18.53 -11.63
C MET A 85 1.04 17.80 -10.95
N LEU A 86 0.12 18.55 -10.35
CA LEU A 86 -1.09 17.99 -9.75
C LEU A 86 -1.93 17.21 -10.77
N LYS A 87 -2.13 17.77 -11.97
CA LYS A 87 -2.86 17.11 -13.05
C LYS A 87 -2.18 15.79 -13.45
N THR A 88 -0.86 15.80 -13.61
CA THR A 88 -0.07 14.61 -13.94
C THR A 88 -0.21 13.52 -12.87
N GLU A 89 -0.20 13.90 -11.59
CA GLU A 89 -0.39 12.96 -10.48
C GLU A 89 -1.80 12.36 -10.45
N ILE A 90 -2.84 13.14 -10.78
CA ILE A 90 -4.22 12.64 -10.92
C ILE A 90 -4.28 11.62 -12.06
N GLU A 91 -3.78 11.96 -13.24
CA GLU A 91 -3.80 11.09 -14.43
C GLU A 91 -3.05 9.77 -14.17
N LYS A 92 -1.88 9.85 -13.53
CA LYS A 92 -1.09 8.67 -13.15
C LYS A 92 -1.91 7.74 -12.24
N LYS A 93 -2.60 8.29 -11.25
CA LYS A 93 -3.44 7.52 -10.32
C LYS A 93 -4.73 6.99 -10.95
N GLN A 94 -5.26 7.63 -11.99
CA GLN A 94 -6.39 7.12 -12.77
C GLN A 94 -5.98 5.90 -13.61
N GLN A 95 -4.80 5.96 -14.24
CA GLN A 95 -4.29 4.88 -15.08
C GLN A 95 -4.00 3.61 -14.26
N THR A 96 -3.44 3.76 -13.05
CA THR A 96 -3.19 2.62 -12.13
C THR A 96 -4.46 1.83 -11.80
N GLU A 97 -5.63 2.45 -11.81
CA GLU A 97 -6.91 1.76 -11.52
C GLU A 97 -7.64 1.24 -12.76
N SER A 98 -7.44 1.87 -13.93
CA SER A 98 -8.02 1.38 -15.18
C SER A 98 -7.51 -0.01 -15.58
N ILE A 99 -6.31 -0.38 -15.14
CA ILE A 99 -5.70 -1.69 -15.37
C ILE A 99 -6.24 -2.74 -14.37
N ALA A 100 -6.66 -2.31 -13.18
CA ALA A 100 -7.16 -3.20 -12.11
C ALA A 100 -8.67 -3.49 -12.17
N SER A 101 -9.41 -2.94 -13.14
CA SER A 101 -10.88 -2.97 -13.17
C SER A 101 -11.52 -3.52 -14.45
N LYS A 102 -10.80 -4.33 -15.24
CA LYS A 102 -11.42 -5.02 -16.39
C LYS A 102 -12.17 -6.28 -15.92
N PRO A 103 -13.49 -6.44 -16.19
CA PRO A 103 -14.25 -7.60 -15.74
C PRO A 103 -13.88 -8.85 -16.54
N LEU A 104 -13.78 -9.97 -15.82
CA LEU A 104 -13.60 -11.33 -16.33
C LEU A 104 -14.79 -11.74 -17.23
N ALA A 105 -14.60 -11.73 -18.55
CA ALA A 105 -15.51 -12.36 -19.50
C ALA A 105 -14.82 -13.58 -20.13
N LYS A 106 -15.46 -14.74 -19.95
CA LYS A 106 -15.10 -16.07 -20.47
C LYS A 106 -15.00 -16.03 -22.01
N THR A 107 -14.04 -16.74 -22.61
CA THR A 107 -14.23 -17.75 -23.67
C THR A 107 -12.88 -18.34 -24.12
N THR A 108 -12.91 -19.66 -24.20
CA THR A 108 -12.00 -20.68 -24.78
C THR A 108 -11.10 -20.31 -25.96
N THR A 109 -9.87 -20.85 -25.90
CA THR A 109 -9.09 -21.54 -26.96
C THR A 109 -8.85 -20.80 -28.29
N ASP A 110 -7.59 -20.43 -28.57
CA ASP A 110 -6.75 -21.22 -29.49
C ASP A 110 -5.28 -20.74 -29.54
N LEU A 111 -4.38 -21.70 -29.75
CA LEU A 111 -2.96 -21.47 -30.00
C LEU A 111 -2.75 -20.91 -31.42
N SER A 112 -2.00 -19.82 -31.57
CA SER A 112 -1.01 -19.68 -32.66
C SER A 112 -0.19 -18.39 -32.60
N ALA A 113 1.12 -18.59 -32.50
CA ALA A 113 2.19 -17.96 -33.27
C ALA A 113 2.45 -16.42 -33.20
N LEU A 114 3.61 -16.14 -32.59
CA LEU A 114 4.70 -15.23 -33.01
C LEU A 114 4.63 -13.72 -32.69
N CYS A 115 5.61 -13.33 -31.85
CA CYS A 115 6.43 -12.11 -31.83
C CYS A 115 5.70 -10.76 -31.67
N THR A 116 6.02 -9.88 -30.71
CA THR A 116 7.36 -9.36 -30.40
C THR A 116 7.28 -8.58 -29.07
N SER A 117 8.28 -8.78 -28.19
CA SER A 117 8.62 -7.99 -26.98
C SER A 117 7.57 -7.02 -26.42
N SER A 118 6.77 -7.46 -25.46
CA SER A 118 5.88 -6.58 -24.69
C SER A 118 5.95 -6.96 -23.21
N ILE A 119 6.45 -6.04 -22.39
CA ILE A 119 6.51 -6.17 -20.93
C ILE A 119 5.07 -6.07 -20.42
N VAL A 120 4.51 -7.22 -20.04
CA VAL A 120 3.19 -7.34 -19.40
C VAL A 120 3.35 -7.03 -17.90
N PRO A 121 2.44 -6.26 -17.26
CA PRO A 121 2.37 -6.20 -15.81
C PRO A 121 2.06 -7.60 -15.28
N MET A 122 3.06 -8.24 -14.65
CA MET A 122 2.96 -9.55 -14.06
C MET A 122 1.98 -9.48 -12.87
N GLU A 123 0.75 -9.95 -13.04
CA GLU A 123 -0.16 -10.17 -11.91
C GLU A 123 0.51 -11.18 -10.96
N LEU A 124 0.85 -10.73 -9.75
CA LEU A 124 1.50 -11.58 -8.76
C LEU A 124 0.54 -12.71 -8.36
N PRO A 125 0.94 -13.99 -8.46
CA PRO A 125 0.13 -15.11 -8.03
C PRO A 125 -0.30 -14.96 -6.57
N HIS A 126 -1.54 -15.30 -6.24
CA HIS A 126 -2.08 -15.18 -4.88
C HIS A 126 -1.39 -16.08 -3.84
N CYS A 127 -0.70 -17.13 -4.29
CA CYS A 127 0.05 -18.04 -3.41
C CYS A 127 1.55 -17.83 -3.60
N ILE A 128 2.25 -17.61 -2.49
CA ILE A 128 3.71 -17.40 -2.46
C ILE A 128 4.47 -18.62 -3.01
N ASP A 129 3.97 -19.85 -2.85
CA ASP A 129 4.69 -21.06 -3.25
C ASP A 129 4.88 -21.17 -4.77
N VAL A 130 4.09 -20.41 -5.55
CA VAL A 130 4.15 -20.38 -7.02
C VAL A 130 5.02 -19.25 -7.55
N TRP A 131 5.62 -18.43 -6.68
CA TRP A 131 6.41 -17.27 -7.09
C TRP A 131 7.77 -17.70 -7.66
N SER A 132 8.10 -17.16 -8.83
CA SER A 132 9.48 -17.16 -9.37
C SER A 132 10.29 -16.01 -8.76
N ALA A 133 11.61 -16.00 -8.99
CA ALA A 133 12.48 -14.91 -8.55
C ALA A 133 12.04 -13.53 -9.09
N ASP A 134 11.46 -13.50 -10.29
CA ASP A 134 10.94 -12.25 -10.88
C ASP A 134 9.65 -11.77 -10.20
N HIS A 135 8.82 -12.69 -9.70
CA HIS A 135 7.66 -12.34 -8.88
C HIS A 135 8.10 -11.78 -7.52
N VAL A 136 9.11 -12.38 -6.88
CA VAL A 136 9.69 -11.88 -5.63
C VAL A 136 10.24 -10.46 -5.80
N ARG A 137 11.02 -10.23 -6.87
CA ARG A 137 11.53 -8.89 -7.20
C ARG A 137 10.41 -7.90 -7.46
N SER A 138 9.41 -8.29 -8.26
CA SER A 138 8.23 -7.46 -8.57
C SER A 138 7.47 -7.07 -7.29
N PHE A 139 7.29 -8.00 -6.35
CA PHE A 139 6.67 -7.74 -5.05
C PHE A 139 7.47 -6.75 -4.20
N LEU A 140 8.79 -6.92 -4.11
CA LEU A 140 9.65 -6.04 -3.32
C LEU A 140 9.65 -4.61 -3.89
N VAL A 141 9.71 -4.47 -5.21
CA VAL A 141 9.63 -3.15 -5.87
C VAL A 141 8.26 -2.53 -5.69
N ALA A 142 7.18 -3.29 -5.90
CA ALA A 142 5.80 -2.80 -5.79
C ALA A 142 5.45 -2.29 -4.37
N ASN A 143 6.03 -2.90 -3.33
CA ASN A 143 5.79 -2.54 -1.94
C ASN A 143 6.87 -1.61 -1.35
N ASN A 144 7.76 -1.06 -2.18
CA ASN A 144 8.88 -0.19 -1.76
C ASN A 144 9.86 -0.84 -0.77
N PHE A 145 10.03 -2.17 -0.82
CA PHE A 145 11.03 -2.93 -0.08
C PHE A 145 12.35 -3.04 -0.85
N THR A 146 12.78 -1.94 -1.49
CA THR A 146 13.99 -1.92 -2.33
C THR A 146 15.25 -2.20 -1.53
N SER A 147 15.28 -1.86 -0.24
CA SER A 147 16.38 -2.20 0.67
C SER A 147 16.63 -3.71 0.80
N LEU A 148 15.62 -4.53 0.53
CA LEU A 148 15.68 -5.99 0.67
C LEU A 148 15.94 -6.71 -0.66
N LEU A 149 15.96 -5.98 -1.79
CA LEU A 149 16.27 -6.55 -3.11
C LEU A 149 17.61 -7.31 -3.16
N PRO A 150 18.72 -6.80 -2.59
CA PRO A 150 20.01 -7.50 -2.64
C PRO A 150 19.97 -8.83 -1.89
N VAL A 151 19.30 -8.86 -0.75
CA VAL A 151 19.18 -10.03 0.14
C VAL A 151 18.36 -11.15 -0.51
N PHE A 152 17.33 -10.78 -1.27
CA PHE A 152 16.39 -11.73 -1.88
C PHE A 152 16.56 -11.88 -3.40
N THR A 153 17.73 -11.56 -3.94
CA THR A 153 17.99 -11.64 -5.39
C THR A 153 17.67 -13.02 -5.97
N ASP A 154 18.15 -14.08 -5.33
CA ASP A 154 18.00 -15.45 -5.85
C ASP A 154 16.83 -16.22 -5.22
N PHE A 155 15.97 -15.55 -4.45
CA PHE A 155 14.88 -16.20 -3.75
C PHE A 155 13.72 -16.50 -4.70
N ASN A 156 13.27 -17.74 -4.70
CA ASN A 156 11.95 -18.11 -5.21
C ASN A 156 10.90 -18.02 -4.09
N GLY A 157 9.64 -18.22 -4.44
CA GLY A 157 8.53 -18.18 -3.51
C GLY A 157 8.64 -19.12 -2.31
N GLN A 158 9.16 -20.34 -2.55
CA GLN A 158 9.34 -21.34 -1.51
C GLN A 158 10.43 -20.93 -0.50
N LEU A 159 11.55 -20.39 -0.97
CA LEU A 159 12.62 -19.86 -0.12
C LEU A 159 12.15 -18.63 0.65
N LEU A 160 11.33 -17.78 0.03
CA LEU A 160 10.75 -16.60 0.69
C LEU A 160 9.74 -16.99 1.78
N HIS A 161 8.93 -18.02 1.53
CA HIS A 161 8.03 -18.60 2.52
C HIS A 161 8.81 -19.23 3.69
N GLN A 162 9.90 -19.96 3.41
CA GLN A 162 10.77 -20.50 4.45
C GLN A 162 11.47 -19.40 5.27
N ALA A 163 11.95 -18.34 4.60
CA ALA A 163 12.51 -17.17 5.29
C ALA A 163 11.47 -16.48 6.17
N TYR A 164 10.22 -16.37 5.71
CA TYR A 164 9.13 -15.87 6.53
C TYR A 164 8.88 -16.74 7.77
N ALA A 165 8.87 -18.06 7.62
CA ALA A 165 8.72 -19.00 8.73
C ALA A 165 9.87 -18.84 9.76
N MET A 166 11.11 -18.68 9.30
CA MET A 166 12.25 -18.36 10.15
C MET A 166 12.09 -17.03 10.88
N CYS A 167 11.59 -15.99 10.19
CA CYS A 167 11.28 -14.69 10.79
C CYS A 167 10.22 -14.80 11.89
N GLN A 168 9.24 -15.70 11.76
CA GLN A 168 8.23 -15.93 12.80
C GLN A 168 8.80 -16.62 14.03
N LEU A 169 9.74 -17.56 13.84
CA LEU A 169 10.33 -18.34 14.93
C LEU A 169 11.24 -17.49 15.82
N ASN A 170 12.10 -16.65 15.23
CA ASN A 170 13.01 -15.78 15.98
C ASN A 170 13.13 -14.39 15.33
N ARG A 171 12.17 -13.51 15.67
CA ARG A 171 12.02 -12.18 15.03
C ARG A 171 13.21 -11.25 15.25
N GLU A 172 13.81 -11.27 16.44
CA GLU A 172 14.90 -10.36 16.82
C GLU A 172 16.20 -10.73 16.11
N THR A 173 16.59 -12.01 16.14
CA THR A 173 17.83 -12.48 15.50
C THR A 173 17.76 -12.34 13.98
N MET A 174 16.60 -12.64 13.37
CA MET A 174 16.39 -12.46 11.93
C MET A 174 16.45 -10.99 11.51
N PHE A 175 15.87 -10.08 12.30
CA PHE A 175 15.98 -8.65 12.01
C PHE A 175 17.45 -8.18 12.02
N HIS A 176 18.24 -8.60 13.01
CA HIS A 176 19.66 -8.26 13.09
C HIS A 176 20.48 -8.89 11.96
N SER A 177 20.20 -10.15 11.61
CA SER A 177 20.86 -10.84 10.50
C SER A 177 20.58 -10.14 9.17
N MET A 178 19.32 -9.87 8.86
CA MET A 178 18.94 -9.16 7.64
C MET A 178 19.47 -7.73 7.61
N LYS A 179 19.48 -7.02 8.76
CA LYS A 179 20.04 -5.67 8.85
C LYS A 179 21.55 -5.66 8.57
N ASN A 180 22.29 -6.68 9.04
CA ASN A 180 23.71 -6.82 8.77
C ASN A 180 23.99 -7.16 7.30
N GLU A 181 23.19 -8.03 6.67
CA GLU A 181 23.31 -8.35 5.24
C GLU A 181 22.93 -7.17 4.32
N VAL A 182 21.99 -6.33 4.72
CA VAL A 182 21.70 -5.09 3.99
C VAL A 182 22.85 -4.09 4.15
N ALA A 183 23.51 -4.06 5.31
CA ALA A 183 24.63 -3.15 5.57
C ALA A 183 25.91 -3.49 4.79
N THR A 184 26.07 -4.74 4.34
CA THR A 184 27.19 -5.14 3.46
C THR A 184 26.98 -4.74 2.01
N CYS A 185 25.79 -4.27 1.63
CA CYS A 185 25.47 -3.83 0.27
C CYS A 185 25.66 -2.30 0.13
N GLU A 186 26.58 -1.87 -0.74
CA GLU A 186 26.81 -0.45 -1.00
C GLU A 186 25.59 0.23 -1.66
N HIS A 187 25.32 1.49 -1.28
CA HIS A 187 24.24 2.34 -1.82
C HIS A 187 22.79 1.94 -1.46
N VAL A 188 22.58 1.09 -0.45
CA VAL A 188 21.24 0.67 -0.01
C VAL A 188 20.81 1.39 1.28
N LEU A 189 19.54 1.82 1.36
CA LEU A 189 19.00 2.44 2.58
C LEU A 189 18.98 1.43 3.74
N PRO A 190 19.38 1.85 4.96
CA PRO A 190 19.47 0.95 6.10
C PRO A 190 18.09 0.35 6.44
N LEU A 191 18.07 -0.96 6.73
CA LEU A 191 16.84 -1.65 7.11
C LEU A 191 16.34 -1.13 8.46
N THR A 192 15.20 -0.44 8.44
CA THR A 192 14.52 0.01 9.67
C THR A 192 13.59 -1.07 10.20
N LEU A 193 13.36 -1.06 11.52
CA LEU A 193 12.39 -1.97 12.15
C LEU A 193 10.99 -1.83 11.52
N GLY A 194 10.58 -0.60 11.18
CA GLY A 194 9.31 -0.33 10.52
C GLY A 194 9.21 -1.00 9.15
N THR A 195 10.24 -0.86 8.31
CA THR A 195 10.30 -1.51 6.99
C THR A 195 10.24 -3.03 7.10
N TYR A 196 10.94 -3.61 8.07
CA TYR A 196 10.93 -5.05 8.33
C TYR A 196 9.55 -5.57 8.75
N LEU A 197 8.87 -4.88 9.68
CA LEU A 197 7.53 -5.27 10.11
C LEU A 197 6.48 -5.12 8.99
N HIS A 198 6.59 -4.05 8.18
CA HIS A 198 5.74 -3.88 7.00
C HIS A 198 5.96 -4.98 5.96
N PHE A 199 7.21 -5.39 5.75
CA PHE A 199 7.55 -6.51 4.87
C PHE A 199 6.89 -7.82 5.33
N LEU A 200 7.00 -8.17 6.61
CA LEU A 200 6.36 -9.38 7.14
C LEU A 200 4.82 -9.31 7.02
N ASN A 201 4.23 -8.14 7.27
CA ASN A 201 2.79 -7.98 7.16
C ASN A 201 2.29 -8.06 5.70
N ALA A 202 3.08 -7.55 4.75
CA ALA A 202 2.77 -7.65 3.33
C ALA A 202 2.89 -9.10 2.83
N LEU A 203 3.92 -9.84 3.25
CA LEU A 203 4.09 -11.26 2.90
C LEU A 203 2.96 -12.14 3.45
N LYS A 204 2.45 -11.84 4.64
CA LYS A 204 1.36 -12.60 5.27
C LYS A 204 0.13 -12.77 4.36
N GLN A 205 -0.14 -11.83 3.46
CA GLN A 205 -1.31 -11.85 2.57
C GLN A 205 -1.22 -12.91 1.46
N TYR A 206 -0.02 -13.41 1.17
CA TYR A 206 0.25 -14.35 0.09
C TYR A 206 0.61 -15.75 0.60
N ILE A 207 0.74 -15.91 1.91
CA ILE A 207 1.03 -17.20 2.54
C ILE A 207 -0.29 -17.93 2.74
N PRO A 208 -0.44 -19.15 2.18
CA PRO A 208 -1.63 -19.95 2.42
C PRO A 208 -1.75 -20.23 3.92
N ILE A 209 -2.94 -19.98 4.48
CA ILE A 209 -3.24 -20.30 5.88
C ILE A 209 -3.13 -21.83 6.01
N SER A 210 -2.04 -22.32 6.61
CA SER A 210 -1.98 -23.72 7.02
C SER A 210 -3.05 -23.93 8.08
N ASN A 211 -4.03 -24.78 7.80
CA ASN A 211 -4.99 -25.28 8.79
C ASN A 211 -4.26 -26.15 9.83
N SER A 212 -3.46 -25.52 10.68
CA SER A 212 -2.80 -26.14 11.83
C SER A 212 -3.12 -25.43 13.14
N ASP A 213 -4.20 -24.63 13.17
CA ASP A 213 -4.73 -23.98 14.38
C ASP A 213 -6.21 -24.30 14.63
N THR A 214 -6.64 -25.53 14.32
CA THR A 214 -7.86 -26.12 14.90
C THR A 214 -7.47 -27.16 15.95
N ALA A 215 -7.00 -26.72 17.10
CA ALA A 215 -7.04 -27.50 18.34
C ALA A 215 -6.73 -26.62 19.56
N GLN A 216 -7.72 -25.84 20.04
CA GLN A 216 -8.03 -25.70 21.48
C GLN A 216 -9.12 -24.65 21.68
N THR A 217 -10.36 -25.08 21.49
CA THR A 217 -11.48 -24.62 22.31
C THR A 217 -11.53 -25.49 23.57
N PRO A 218 -11.42 -24.94 24.78
CA PRO A 218 -12.13 -25.52 25.91
C PRO A 218 -13.55 -24.97 25.90
N ALA A 219 -14.48 -25.90 25.77
CA ALA A 219 -15.91 -25.69 25.86
C ALA A 219 -16.30 -24.94 27.14
N SER A 220 -16.89 -23.75 27.01
CA SER A 220 -17.80 -23.27 28.03
C SER A 220 -19.12 -24.01 27.83
N MET A 221 -19.34 -25.03 28.67
CA MET A 221 -20.67 -25.46 29.06
C MET A 221 -21.54 -24.22 29.32
N ILE A 222 -22.75 -24.19 28.76
CA ILE A 222 -24.03 -23.94 29.43
C ILE A 222 -25.09 -24.02 28.33
N CYS A 223 -25.68 -25.20 28.13
CA CYS A 223 -27.08 -25.36 27.76
C CYS A 223 -27.41 -26.86 27.75
N SER A 224 -27.93 -27.37 28.86
CA SER A 224 -28.86 -28.49 28.84
C SER A 224 -30.09 -28.08 29.62
N VAL A 225 -31.22 -28.25 28.95
CA VAL A 225 -32.58 -27.94 29.37
C VAL A 225 -33.07 -29.01 30.34
N MET A 226 -33.55 -28.60 31.51
CA MET A 226 -34.75 -29.10 32.18
C MET A 226 -35.14 -28.13 33.30
#